data_AF-A0A8X7NWB3-F1
#
_entry.id   AF-A0A8X7NWB3-F1
#
_cell.length_a   1.000
_cell.length_b   1.000
_cell.length_c   1.000
_cell.angle_alpha   90.00
_cell.angle_beta   90.00
_cell.angle_gamma   90.00
#
_symmetry.space_group_name_H-M   'P 1'
#
loop_
_entity.id
_entity.type
_entity.pdbx_description
1 polymer ?
#
loop_
_entity_poly.entity_id
_entity_poly.type
_entity_poly.pdbx_seq_one_letter_code
_entity_poly.pdbx_strand_id
1 'polypeptide(L)'
;MGNSESTCSPHEDDCKEAETKLRECARAHLTIMLEVIGNKTLEEGYKAAFDADDDKYEEYMERGPCKESYMAYVESTDKDSDDKHMAMMECMETHSDYYDKFLDFYKGGPEKALKEFESVVPLLSNGEVDPIRAQAFYGHCCKQEYSDFMNCFVKNNLAEVLSNKLVINRDD
;
A
#
# COMPACT_ATOMS: atom_id res chain seq x y z
N MET A 1 -6.93 14.09 -16.27
CA MET A 1 -6.47 15.13 -15.32
C MET A 1 -7.42 15.11 -14.13
N GLY A 2 -7.15 14.25 -13.15
CA GLY A 2 -7.89 14.19 -11.89
C GLY A 2 -6.97 14.70 -10.80
N ASN A 3 -7.30 15.87 -10.24
CA ASN A 3 -6.61 16.39 -9.06
C ASN A 3 -7.05 15.57 -7.85
N SER A 4 -6.20 14.70 -7.33
CA SER A 4 -6.35 14.20 -5.96
C SER A 4 -5.95 15.34 -5.02
N GLU A 5 -6.94 16.12 -4.59
CA GLU A 5 -6.77 17.15 -3.57
C GLU A 5 -6.17 16.51 -2.31
N SER A 6 -4.91 16.83 -2.01
CA SER A 6 -4.30 16.41 -0.75
C SER A 6 -4.93 17.19 0.39
N THR A 7 -5.58 16.50 1.32
CA THR A 7 -6.30 17.07 2.47
C THR A 7 -5.37 17.49 3.63
N CYS A 8 -4.15 17.94 3.33
CA CYS A 8 -3.17 18.37 4.34
C CYS A 8 -3.55 19.80 4.82
N SER A 9 -4.44 19.91 5.83
CA SER A 9 -4.90 21.17 6.45
C SER A 9 -4.24 21.39 7.83
N PRO A 10 -3.89 22.64 8.21
CA PRO A 10 -3.29 22.96 9.52
C PRO A 10 -4.15 22.53 10.72
N HIS A 11 -3.53 22.32 11.88
CA HIS A 11 -4.14 21.85 13.13
C HIS A 11 -4.37 22.97 14.17
N GLU A 12 -5.41 22.83 14.99
CA GLU A 12 -5.63 23.59 16.24
C GLU A 12 -5.46 22.65 17.44
N ASP A 13 -4.46 22.90 18.30
CA ASP A 13 -4.04 22.36 19.63
C ASP A 13 -4.67 21.10 20.32
N ASP A 14 -5.66 20.37 19.78
CA ASP A 14 -6.17 19.11 20.36
C ASP A 14 -5.32 17.89 19.94
N CYS A 15 -4.61 17.32 20.91
CA CYS A 15 -3.86 16.07 20.83
C CYS A 15 -4.58 14.91 20.11
N LYS A 16 -5.89 14.74 20.33
CA LYS A 16 -6.66 13.67 19.68
C LYS A 16 -6.88 13.94 18.20
N GLU A 17 -7.03 15.19 17.85
CA GLU A 17 -7.17 15.61 16.44
C GLU A 17 -5.86 15.41 15.70
N ALA A 18 -4.71 15.75 16.31
CA ALA A 18 -3.38 15.51 15.73
C ALA A 18 -3.11 14.01 15.51
N GLU A 19 -3.45 13.15 16.47
CA GLU A 19 -3.33 11.69 16.30
C GLU A 19 -4.24 11.18 15.17
N THR A 20 -5.48 11.65 15.11
CA THR A 20 -6.45 11.23 14.08
C THR A 20 -5.97 11.62 12.69
N LYS A 21 -5.56 12.89 12.51
CA LYS A 21 -5.02 13.39 11.23
C LYS A 21 -3.75 12.68 10.81
N LEU A 22 -2.84 12.35 11.76
CA LEU A 22 -1.66 11.54 11.46
C LEU A 22 -2.04 10.14 10.96
N ARG A 23 -3.03 9.47 11.59
CA ARG A 23 -3.52 8.15 11.13
C ARG A 23 -4.14 8.21 9.74
N GLU A 24 -4.93 9.25 9.45
CA GLU A 24 -5.54 9.46 8.13
C GLU A 24 -4.48 9.69 7.06
N CYS A 25 -3.52 10.57 7.33
CA CYS A 25 -2.40 10.85 6.43
C CYS A 25 -1.53 9.61 6.20
N ALA A 26 -1.17 8.90 7.27
CA ALA A 26 -0.44 7.65 7.22
C ALA A 26 -1.15 6.62 6.33
N ARG A 27 -2.45 6.43 6.50
CA ARG A 27 -3.25 5.51 5.68
C ARG A 27 -3.23 5.92 4.20
N ALA A 28 -3.47 7.18 3.89
CA ALA A 28 -3.46 7.66 2.50
C ALA A 28 -2.09 7.44 1.84
N HIS A 29 -1.00 7.74 2.56
CA HIS A 29 0.35 7.54 2.06
C HIS A 29 0.68 6.05 1.85
N LEU A 30 0.30 5.21 2.80
CA LEU A 30 0.46 3.76 2.72
C LEU A 30 -0.27 3.17 1.50
N THR A 31 -1.50 3.61 1.24
CA THR A 31 -2.26 3.18 0.06
C THR A 31 -1.53 3.53 -1.24
N ILE A 32 -1.08 4.79 -1.38
CA ILE A 32 -0.34 5.23 -2.57
C ILE A 32 0.96 4.43 -2.73
N MET A 33 1.67 4.16 -1.63
CA MET A 33 2.92 3.39 -1.68
C MET A 33 2.68 1.94 -2.12
N LEU A 34 1.63 1.30 -1.60
CA LEU A 34 1.23 -0.05 -2.02
C LEU A 34 0.84 -0.10 -3.50
N GLU A 35 0.13 0.91 -4.00
CA GLU A 35 -0.18 1.02 -5.44
C GLU A 35 1.09 1.17 -6.29
N VAL A 36 2.02 2.04 -5.88
CA VAL A 36 3.29 2.25 -6.60
C VAL A 36 4.13 0.98 -6.63
N ILE A 37 4.32 0.33 -5.47
CA ILE A 37 5.08 -0.92 -5.38
C ILE A 37 4.37 -2.03 -6.15
N GLY A 38 3.05 -2.18 -5.98
CA GLY A 38 2.25 -3.17 -6.69
C GLY A 38 2.37 -3.03 -8.21
N ASN A 39 2.15 -1.83 -8.74
CA ASN A 39 2.27 -1.55 -10.18
C ASN A 39 3.67 -1.83 -10.71
N LYS A 40 4.71 -1.42 -9.97
CA LYS A 40 6.10 -1.71 -10.32
C LYS A 40 6.37 -3.21 -10.39
N THR A 41 5.94 -3.99 -9.39
CA THR A 41 6.16 -5.44 -9.39
C THR A 41 5.40 -6.17 -10.50
N LEU A 42 4.20 -5.70 -10.85
CA LEU A 42 3.43 -6.20 -11.99
C LEU A 42 4.12 -5.85 -13.31
N GLU A 43 4.61 -4.62 -13.48
CA GLU A 43 5.33 -4.19 -14.68
C GLU A 43 6.64 -4.97 -14.88
N GLU A 44 7.42 -5.18 -13.82
CA GLU A 44 8.64 -6.02 -13.87
C GLU A 44 8.32 -7.46 -14.24
N GLY A 45 7.23 -8.00 -13.70
CA GLY A 45 6.71 -9.33 -14.02
C GLY A 45 6.28 -9.46 -15.47
N TYR A 46 5.49 -8.49 -15.95
CA TYR A 46 5.04 -8.39 -17.32
C TYR A 46 6.21 -8.30 -18.30
N LYS A 47 7.19 -7.44 -17.97
CA LYS A 47 8.43 -7.31 -18.74
C LYS A 47 9.23 -8.61 -18.78
N ALA A 48 9.29 -9.35 -17.67
CA ALA A 48 10.01 -10.62 -17.64
C ALA A 48 9.30 -11.72 -18.45
N ALA A 49 7.96 -11.71 -18.49
CA ALA A 49 7.16 -12.72 -19.18
C ALA A 49 7.03 -12.46 -20.70
N PHE A 50 6.88 -11.19 -21.09
CA PHE A 50 6.51 -10.78 -22.44
C PHE A 50 7.42 -9.70 -23.02
N ASP A 51 8.56 -9.39 -22.41
CA ASP A 51 9.49 -8.32 -22.85
C ASP A 51 8.87 -6.92 -22.88
N ALA A 52 7.76 -6.71 -22.16
CA ALA A 52 6.92 -5.50 -22.23
C ALA A 52 6.36 -5.23 -23.65
N ASP A 53 6.03 -6.31 -24.35
CA ASP A 53 5.50 -6.33 -25.70
C ASP A 53 4.03 -6.78 -25.66
N ASP A 54 3.12 -5.82 -25.87
CA ASP A 54 1.67 -6.04 -25.82
C ASP A 54 1.19 -7.01 -26.91
N ASP A 55 1.83 -7.00 -28.08
CA ASP A 55 1.49 -7.91 -29.18
C ASP A 55 1.82 -9.37 -28.80
N LYS A 56 2.96 -9.59 -28.11
CA LYS A 56 3.31 -10.93 -27.61
C LYS A 56 2.35 -11.42 -26.53
N TYR A 57 1.93 -10.53 -25.64
CA TYR A 57 0.95 -10.86 -24.61
C TYR A 57 -0.40 -11.23 -25.25
N GLU A 58 -0.89 -10.40 -26.18
CA GLU A 58 -2.17 -10.65 -26.85
C GLU A 58 -2.12 -11.94 -27.67
N GLU A 59 -1.07 -12.16 -28.48
CA GLU A 59 -0.91 -13.41 -29.25
C GLU A 59 -0.89 -14.64 -28.32
N TYR A 60 -0.20 -14.55 -27.19
CA TYR A 60 -0.13 -15.63 -26.20
C TYR A 60 -1.51 -15.96 -25.61
N MET A 61 -2.29 -14.93 -25.28
CA MET A 61 -3.63 -15.05 -24.71
C MET A 61 -4.63 -15.59 -25.73
N GLU A 62 -4.57 -15.09 -26.97
CA GLU A 62 -5.46 -15.48 -28.06
C GLU A 62 -5.20 -16.89 -28.59
N ARG A 63 -3.98 -17.41 -28.45
CA ARG A 63 -3.62 -18.76 -28.89
C ARG A 63 -3.92 -19.84 -27.85
N GLY A 64 -4.10 -19.44 -26.59
CA GLY A 64 -4.23 -20.36 -25.47
C GLY A 64 -5.63 -20.97 -25.31
N PRO A 65 -5.76 -21.99 -24.44
CA PRO A 65 -7.03 -22.65 -24.15
C PRO A 65 -8.13 -21.71 -23.61
N CYS A 66 -7.73 -20.60 -23.00
CA CYS A 66 -8.63 -19.64 -22.35
C CYS A 66 -8.97 -18.42 -23.21
N LYS A 67 -8.71 -18.49 -24.53
CA LYS A 67 -9.02 -17.42 -25.49
C LYS A 67 -10.41 -16.83 -25.28
N GLU A 68 -11.44 -17.66 -25.25
CA GLU A 68 -12.83 -17.19 -25.18
C GLU A 68 -13.12 -16.42 -23.88
N SER A 69 -12.57 -16.87 -22.75
CA SER A 69 -12.70 -16.17 -21.47
C SER A 69 -11.93 -14.85 -21.48
N TYR A 70 -10.76 -14.81 -22.11
CA TYR A 70 -9.98 -13.57 -22.30
C TYR A 70 -10.73 -12.56 -23.17
N MET A 71 -11.23 -12.96 -24.34
CA MET A 71 -12.01 -12.07 -25.21
C MET A 71 -13.26 -11.54 -24.51
N ALA A 72 -13.95 -12.40 -23.74
CA ALA A 72 -15.10 -11.98 -22.97
C ALA A 72 -14.77 -10.98 -21.85
N TYR A 73 -13.54 -11.02 -21.30
CA TYR A 73 -13.04 -10.03 -20.36
C TYR A 73 -12.67 -8.71 -21.08
N VAL A 74 -11.95 -8.77 -22.20
CA VAL A 74 -11.57 -7.58 -23.00
C VAL A 74 -12.80 -6.83 -23.52
N GLU A 75 -13.84 -7.55 -23.95
CA GLU A 75 -15.09 -6.97 -24.45
C GLU A 75 -16.05 -6.55 -23.32
N SER A 76 -15.71 -6.84 -22.05
CA SER A 76 -16.59 -6.55 -20.93
C SER A 76 -16.74 -5.04 -20.68
N THR A 77 -17.90 -4.65 -20.18
CA THR A 77 -18.10 -3.31 -19.60
C THR A 77 -17.78 -3.34 -18.11
N ASP A 78 -17.48 -2.19 -17.51
CA ASP A 78 -17.08 -2.05 -16.09
C ASP A 78 -17.99 -2.76 -15.05
N LYS A 79 -19.22 -3.14 -15.40
CA LYS A 79 -20.13 -3.86 -14.50
C LYS A 79 -19.96 -5.38 -14.48
N ASP A 80 -19.48 -5.95 -15.57
CA ASP A 80 -19.29 -7.41 -15.71
C ASP A 80 -17.80 -7.79 -15.66
N SER A 81 -16.90 -6.81 -15.60
CA SER A 81 -15.45 -7.02 -15.70
C SER A 81 -14.90 -7.91 -14.60
N ASP A 82 -15.43 -7.83 -13.38
CA ASP A 82 -14.96 -8.64 -12.25
C ASP A 82 -15.29 -10.13 -12.43
N ASP A 83 -16.55 -10.45 -12.77
CA ASP A 83 -16.97 -11.83 -13.01
C ASP A 83 -16.25 -12.45 -14.21
N LYS A 84 -16.03 -11.66 -15.28
CA LYS A 84 -15.29 -12.09 -16.47
C LYS A 84 -13.81 -12.28 -16.18
N HIS A 85 -13.21 -11.38 -15.40
CA HIS A 85 -11.83 -11.51 -14.92
C HIS A 85 -11.65 -12.80 -14.12
N MET A 86 -12.56 -13.05 -13.17
CA MET A 86 -12.53 -14.27 -12.36
C MET A 86 -12.65 -15.54 -13.22
N ALA A 87 -13.58 -15.58 -14.18
CA ALA A 87 -13.73 -16.70 -15.09
C ALA A 87 -12.50 -16.93 -15.98
N MET A 88 -11.82 -15.85 -16.41
CA MET A 88 -10.56 -15.94 -17.14
C MET A 88 -9.45 -16.54 -16.25
N MET A 89 -9.31 -16.05 -15.02
CA MET A 89 -8.31 -16.54 -14.07
C MET A 89 -8.52 -18.02 -13.74
N GLU A 90 -9.74 -18.46 -13.46
CA GLU A 90 -10.06 -19.88 -13.18
C GLU A 90 -9.70 -20.80 -14.37
N CYS A 91 -9.95 -20.34 -15.60
CA CYS A 91 -9.55 -21.06 -16.80
C CYS A 91 -8.02 -21.18 -16.87
N MET A 92 -7.29 -20.09 -16.64
CA MET A 92 -5.83 -20.09 -16.70
C MET A 92 -5.22 -21.01 -15.65
N GLU A 93 -5.78 -21.05 -14.44
CA GLU A 93 -5.32 -21.97 -13.39
C GLU A 93 -5.52 -23.44 -13.78
N THR A 94 -6.65 -23.75 -14.42
CA THR A 94 -6.94 -25.09 -14.97
C THR A 94 -5.94 -25.48 -16.06
N HIS A 95 -5.50 -24.51 -16.87
CA HIS A 95 -4.51 -24.66 -17.94
C HIS A 95 -3.15 -24.05 -17.56
N SER A 96 -2.75 -24.24 -16.30
CA SER A 96 -1.54 -23.61 -15.75
C SER A 96 -0.24 -24.07 -16.40
N ASP A 97 -0.24 -25.22 -17.09
CA ASP A 97 0.88 -25.69 -17.89
C ASP A 97 1.13 -24.80 -19.12
N TYR A 98 0.08 -24.24 -19.70
CA TYR A 98 0.17 -23.24 -20.76
C TYR A 98 0.36 -21.82 -20.20
N TYR A 99 -0.35 -21.49 -19.10
CA TYR A 99 -0.42 -20.16 -18.52
C TYR A 99 0.63 -19.85 -17.43
N ASP A 100 1.68 -20.68 -17.31
CA ASP A 100 2.72 -20.58 -16.27
C ASP A 100 3.35 -19.19 -16.20
N LYS A 101 3.78 -18.64 -17.34
CA LYS A 101 4.40 -17.31 -17.43
C LYS A 101 3.51 -16.21 -16.88
N PHE A 102 2.22 -16.25 -17.22
CA PHE A 102 1.26 -15.26 -16.74
C PHE A 102 0.98 -15.42 -15.24
N LEU A 103 0.69 -16.64 -14.82
CA LEU A 103 0.36 -16.94 -13.42
C LEU A 103 1.53 -16.67 -12.48
N ASP A 104 2.78 -16.91 -12.91
CA ASP A 104 3.98 -16.68 -12.12
C ASP A 104 4.11 -15.22 -11.68
N PHE A 105 3.92 -14.26 -12.58
CA PHE A 105 4.00 -12.86 -12.17
C PHE A 105 2.69 -12.36 -11.55
N TYR A 106 1.53 -12.82 -12.01
CA TYR A 106 0.25 -12.36 -11.46
C TYR A 106 0.09 -12.79 -9.99
N LYS A 107 0.45 -14.04 -9.66
CA LYS A 107 0.40 -14.57 -8.28
C LYS A 107 1.65 -14.22 -7.48
N GLY A 108 2.81 -14.15 -8.12
CA GLY A 108 4.06 -13.77 -7.47
C GLY A 108 4.18 -12.26 -7.19
N GLY A 109 3.44 -11.43 -7.91
CA GLY A 109 3.40 -9.97 -7.77
C GLY A 109 3.02 -9.53 -6.35
N PRO A 110 1.89 -9.97 -5.78
CA PRO A 110 1.51 -9.63 -4.41
C PRO A 110 2.56 -9.99 -3.36
N GLU A 111 3.21 -11.16 -3.46
CA GLU A 111 4.25 -11.56 -2.49
C GLU A 111 5.51 -10.68 -2.63
N LYS A 112 5.93 -10.37 -3.86
CA LYS A 112 7.05 -9.45 -4.12
C LYS A 112 6.74 -8.04 -3.64
N ALA A 113 5.53 -7.56 -3.91
CA ALA A 113 5.07 -6.24 -3.49
C ALA A 113 5.06 -6.11 -1.97
N LEU A 114 4.60 -7.16 -1.26
CA LEU A 114 4.63 -7.19 0.19
C LEU A 114 6.07 -7.16 0.74
N LYS A 115 6.99 -7.96 0.17
CA LYS A 115 8.40 -7.95 0.59
C LYS A 115 9.09 -6.61 0.34
N GLU A 116 8.82 -5.98 -0.81
CA GLU A 116 9.36 -4.65 -1.11
C GLU A 116 8.76 -3.60 -0.15
N PHE A 117 7.46 -3.68 0.11
CA PHE A 117 6.79 -2.83 1.09
C PHE A 117 7.37 -2.98 2.50
N GLU A 118 7.56 -4.21 2.99
CA GLU A 118 8.22 -4.48 4.28
C GLU A 118 9.66 -3.95 4.32
N SER A 119 10.36 -3.92 3.19
CA SER A 119 11.72 -3.38 3.11
C SER A 119 11.78 -1.85 3.21
N VAL A 120 10.70 -1.15 2.85
CA VAL A 120 10.63 0.32 2.89
C VAL A 120 9.93 0.84 4.15
N VAL A 121 9.04 0.05 4.75
CA VAL A 121 8.38 0.43 6.01
C VAL A 121 9.34 0.18 7.17
N PRO A 122 9.60 1.18 8.04
CA PRO A 122 10.43 0.99 9.21
C PRO A 122 9.66 0.22 10.29
N LEU A 123 9.57 -1.10 10.14
CA LEU A 123 8.96 -1.98 11.13
C LEU A 123 9.98 -2.29 12.26
N LEU A 124 9.49 -2.26 13.49
CA LEU A 124 10.14 -2.82 14.66
C LEU A 124 10.17 -4.35 14.56
N SER A 125 11.02 -4.99 15.36
CA SER A 125 11.16 -6.46 15.40
C SER A 125 9.88 -7.22 15.81
N ASN A 126 8.88 -6.53 16.33
CA ASN A 126 7.55 -7.06 16.67
C ASN A 126 6.49 -6.83 15.57
N GLY A 127 6.88 -6.27 14.42
CA GLY A 127 5.97 -5.96 13.31
C GLY A 127 5.19 -4.64 13.46
N GLU A 128 5.44 -3.86 14.51
CA GLU A 128 4.85 -2.52 14.67
C GLU A 128 5.67 -1.47 13.91
N VAL A 129 5.04 -0.40 13.43
CA VAL A 129 5.76 0.72 12.81
C VAL A 129 6.60 1.45 13.85
N ASP A 130 7.91 1.60 13.64
CA ASP A 130 8.81 2.37 14.50
C ASP A 130 8.41 3.85 14.43
N PRO A 131 7.78 4.42 15.47
CA PRO A 131 7.25 5.77 15.40
C PRO A 131 8.36 6.79 15.16
N ILE A 132 9.58 6.57 15.67
CA ILE A 132 10.71 7.51 15.54
C ILE A 132 11.19 7.56 14.09
N ARG A 133 11.23 6.41 13.41
CA ARG A 133 11.66 6.31 12.01
C ARG A 133 10.53 6.55 11.02
N ALA A 134 9.28 6.46 11.46
CA ALA A 134 8.08 6.66 10.64
C ALA A 134 8.03 8.06 10.01
N GLN A 135 8.70 9.07 10.59
CA GLN A 135 8.83 10.40 9.98
C GLN A 135 9.44 10.36 8.58
N ALA A 136 10.44 9.49 8.34
CA ALA A 136 11.05 9.34 7.02
C ALA A 136 10.12 8.60 6.04
N PHE A 137 9.18 7.83 6.58
CA PHE A 137 8.28 6.96 5.83
C PHE A 137 7.03 7.70 5.34
N TYR A 138 6.43 8.57 6.15
CA TYR A 138 5.17 9.23 5.77
C TYR A 138 5.32 10.38 4.76
N GLY A 139 6.51 10.56 4.19
CA GLY A 139 6.80 11.61 3.22
C GLY A 139 6.58 13.02 3.76
N HIS A 140 6.55 14.00 2.86
CA HIS A 140 6.45 15.41 3.25
C HIS A 140 5.02 15.81 3.70
N CYS A 141 3.97 15.06 3.32
CA CYS A 141 2.57 15.44 3.63
C CYS A 141 2.14 15.08 5.05
N CYS A 142 2.79 14.14 5.75
CA CYS A 142 2.43 13.85 7.15
C CYS A 142 3.47 14.38 8.15
N LYS A 143 4.45 15.15 7.68
CA LYS A 143 5.55 15.63 8.51
C LYS A 143 5.05 16.60 9.58
N GLN A 144 4.05 17.42 9.27
CA GLN A 144 3.51 18.42 10.19
C GLN A 144 2.68 17.74 11.29
N GLU A 145 1.79 16.83 10.88
CA GLU A 145 0.89 16.02 11.69
C GLU A 145 1.68 15.09 12.61
N TYR A 146 2.76 14.49 12.10
CA TYR A 146 3.70 13.73 12.90
C TYR A 146 4.41 14.62 13.94
N SER A 147 4.84 15.81 13.54
CA SER A 147 5.49 16.75 14.47
C SER A 147 4.52 17.23 15.55
N ASP A 148 3.27 17.51 15.20
CA ASP A 148 2.21 17.95 16.11
C ASP A 148 1.82 16.82 17.08
N PHE A 149 1.68 15.59 16.58
CA PHE A 149 1.51 14.41 17.41
C PHE A 149 2.69 14.21 18.37
N MET A 150 3.93 14.27 17.89
CA MET A 150 5.12 14.11 18.75
C MET A 150 5.23 15.24 19.78
N ASN A 151 4.92 16.48 19.42
CA ASN A 151 4.87 17.60 20.35
C ASN A 151 3.81 17.37 21.44
N CYS A 152 2.63 16.88 21.08
CA CYS A 152 1.61 16.47 22.04
C CYS A 152 2.07 15.30 22.93
N PHE A 153 2.61 14.23 22.33
CA PHE A 153 3.09 13.05 23.04
C PHE A 153 4.17 13.41 24.07
N VAL A 154 5.15 14.23 23.67
CA VAL A 154 6.19 14.73 24.58
C VAL A 154 5.58 15.60 25.67
N LYS A 155 4.70 16.56 25.35
CA LYS A 155 4.03 17.40 26.36
C LYS A 155 3.29 16.55 27.40
N ASN A 156 2.52 15.55 26.99
CA ASN A 156 1.72 14.71 27.88
C ASN A 156 2.59 13.78 28.75
N ASN A 157 3.58 13.10 28.16
CA ASN A 157 4.48 12.22 28.93
C ASN A 157 5.42 13.02 29.85
N LEU A 158 5.88 14.20 29.41
CA LEU A 158 6.68 15.08 30.27
C LEU A 158 5.85 15.63 31.43
N ALA A 159 4.59 15.99 31.19
CA ALA A 159 3.65 16.41 32.24
C ALA A 159 3.36 15.27 33.23
N GLU A 160 3.23 14.02 32.77
CA GLU A 160 3.04 12.85 33.62
C GLU A 160 4.28 12.57 34.50
N VAL A 161 5.49 12.64 33.91
CA VAL A 161 6.75 12.49 34.65
C VAL A 161 6.95 13.63 35.66
N LEU A 162 6.59 14.86 35.31
CA LEU A 162 6.67 16.01 36.21
C LEU A 162 5.62 15.94 37.33
N SER A 163 4.40 15.48 37.02
CA SER A 163 3.35 15.18 38.01
C SER A 163 3.82 14.14 39.01
N ASN A 164 4.36 13.01 38.54
CA ASN A 164 4.84 11.93 39.41
C ASN A 164 6.04 12.37 40.26
N LYS A 165 6.95 13.21 39.73
CA LYS A 165 8.04 13.81 40.53
C LYS A 165 7.55 14.83 41.55
N LEU A 166 6.49 15.59 41.27
CA LEU A 166 5.91 16.54 42.22
C LEU A 166 5.11 15.85 43.32
N VAL A 167 4.50 14.70 43.04
CA VAL A 167 3.83 13.85 44.05
C VAL A 167 4.85 13.20 44.98
N ILE A 168 5.99 12.71 44.48
CA ILE A 168 7.05 12.12 45.32
C ILE A 168 7.70 13.13 46.28
N ASN A 169 7.77 14.42 45.91
CA ASN A 169 8.35 15.47 46.77
C ASN A 169 7.35 16.12 47.75
N ARG A 170 6.15 15.56 47.92
CA ARG A 170 5.09 16.12 48.79
C ARG A 170 4.87 15.32 50.08
N ASP A 171 5.59 14.22 50.25
CA ASP A 171 5.51 13.30 51.40
C ASP A 171 6.79 13.29 52.28
N ASP A 172 7.68 14.28 52.15
CA ASP A 172 8.83 14.52 53.06
C ASP A 172 8.61 15.77 53.95
#